data_AF-A0A1R3JV03-F1
#
_entry.id   AF-A0A1R3JV03-F1
#
_cell.length_a   1.000
_cell.length_b   1.000
_cell.length_c   1.000
_cell.angle_alpha   90.00
_cell.angle_beta   90.00
_cell.angle_gamma   90.00
#
_symmetry.space_group_name_H-M   'P 1'
#
loop_
_entity.id
_entity.type
_entity.pdbx_description
1 polymer ?
#
loop_
_entity_poly.entity_id
_entity_poly.type
_entity_poly.pdbx_seq_one_letter_code
_entity_poly.pdbx_strand_id
1 'polypeptide(L)'
;MAKITSLKYSIFLICSIIINLFFGSLYHQGGWDQQSWTKSAAEEVEAVASVSCSGHGRVSLERSILDGKPVCECNACYGGPDCSEFLPQCVADADSGDPMFLEPFWVKHAASSTIVVPGWHRMSYEYNDGSLILKELDTQIRKLHSVIGNAVTEGRFIIFGVGSTQLLHAAVHALSTATTSDSDSSSPSKVVASAPYYPVYREQTEFFNSEDFKFNGDTSLYKINNNGDSQENVIEIVTSPNNPDGQLKKALLQGPSVKTIHDYAYYWPHYTPIPAPADEDLMLFTLSKLTGHGGSRFG
;
A
#
# COMPACT_ATOMS: atom_id res chain seq x y z
N MET A 1 17.10 62.09 56.53
CA MET A 1 15.90 61.86 55.68
C MET A 1 16.24 61.12 54.36
N ALA A 2 17.07 60.06 54.38
CA ALA A 2 17.55 59.40 53.14
C ALA A 2 17.53 57.85 53.14
N LYS A 3 17.14 57.19 54.25
CA LYS A 3 17.11 55.71 54.33
C LYS A 3 15.80 55.08 53.85
N ILE A 4 14.68 55.82 53.88
CA ILE A 4 13.34 55.29 53.54
C ILE A 4 13.17 55.14 52.02
N THR A 5 13.82 55.98 51.22
CA THR A 5 13.81 55.90 49.75
C THR A 5 14.54 54.64 49.25
N SER A 6 15.71 54.31 49.82
CA SER A 6 16.51 53.13 49.42
C SER A 6 15.78 51.80 49.61
N LEU A 7 14.99 51.65 50.67
CA LEU A 7 14.23 50.43 50.93
C LEU A 7 13.11 50.25 49.90
N LYS A 8 12.39 51.33 49.56
CA LYS A 8 11.34 51.31 48.54
C LYS A 8 11.88 50.92 47.16
N TYR A 9 13.00 51.52 46.73
CA TYR A 9 13.65 51.15 45.46
C TYR A 9 14.12 49.68 45.44
N SER A 10 14.63 49.18 46.56
CA SER A 10 15.05 47.78 46.67
C SER A 10 13.85 46.82 46.56
N ILE A 11 12.71 47.16 47.17
CA ILE A 11 11.47 46.38 47.06
C ILE A 11 10.96 46.39 45.60
N PHE A 12 10.93 47.54 44.93
CA PHE A 12 10.50 47.61 43.53
C PHE A 12 11.41 46.83 42.59
N LEU A 13 12.74 46.84 42.82
CA LEU A 13 13.69 46.05 42.05
C LEU A 13 13.47 44.55 42.25
N ILE A 14 13.29 44.11 43.50
CA ILE A 14 13.01 42.70 43.83
C ILE A 14 11.67 42.27 43.21
N CYS A 15 10.62 43.08 43.32
CA CYS A 15 9.34 42.80 42.68
C CYS A 15 9.47 42.72 41.16
N SER A 16 10.24 43.61 40.53
CA SER A 16 10.49 43.58 39.08
C SER A 16 11.26 42.32 38.67
N ILE A 17 12.27 41.91 39.44
CA ILE A 17 13.03 40.67 39.18
C ILE A 17 12.10 39.45 39.32
N ILE A 18 11.30 39.37 40.38
CA ILE A 18 10.36 38.27 40.59
C ILE A 18 9.33 38.21 39.46
N ILE A 19 8.79 39.36 39.05
CA ILE A 19 7.81 39.45 37.96
C ILE A 19 8.45 39.02 36.63
N ASN A 20 9.67 39.47 36.33
CA ASN A 20 10.36 39.06 35.10
C ASN A 20 10.78 37.58 35.13
N LEU A 21 11.15 37.03 36.28
CA LEU A 21 11.42 35.60 36.44
C LEU A 21 10.13 34.77 36.29
N PHE A 22 9.02 35.26 36.81
CA PHE A 22 7.70 34.64 36.66
C PHE A 22 7.22 34.69 35.21
N PHE A 23 7.32 35.84 34.53
CA PHE A 23 7.00 35.93 33.10
C PHE A 23 7.98 35.16 32.22
N GLY A 24 9.27 35.10 32.57
CA GLY A 24 10.26 34.26 31.91
C GLY A 24 9.96 32.77 32.08
N SER A 25 9.58 32.35 33.29
CA SER A 25 9.09 31.00 33.58
C SER A 25 7.81 30.68 32.83
N LEU A 26 6.84 31.59 32.78
CA LEU A 26 5.60 31.43 32.00
C LEU A 26 5.86 31.46 30.50
N TYR A 27 6.89 32.16 30.02
CA TYR A 27 7.27 32.15 28.61
C TYR A 27 8.07 30.88 28.24
N HIS A 28 8.79 30.29 29.19
CA HIS A 28 9.49 29.02 29.01
C HIS A 28 8.57 27.81 29.18
N GLN A 29 7.62 27.87 30.11
CA GLN A 29 6.58 26.84 30.32
C GLN A 29 5.39 27.01 29.38
N GLY A 30 5.08 28.25 28.99
CA GLY A 30 4.02 28.62 28.05
C GLY A 30 4.56 28.96 26.66
N GLY A 31 5.80 28.57 26.36
CA GLY A 31 6.22 28.31 24.99
C GLY A 31 5.26 27.25 24.49
N TRP A 32 4.31 27.67 23.65
CA TRP A 32 3.16 26.93 23.15
C TRP A 32 3.22 25.43 23.41
N ASP A 33 2.22 24.89 24.12
CA ASP A 33 1.80 23.49 24.02
C ASP A 33 1.55 23.17 22.53
N GLN A 34 2.60 22.95 21.76
CA GLN A 34 2.55 22.66 20.31
C GLN A 34 1.96 21.26 20.05
N GLN A 35 1.63 20.51 21.11
CA GLN A 35 1.20 19.11 21.08
C GLN A 35 -0.09 18.83 21.88
N SER A 36 -0.95 19.82 22.12
CA SER A 36 -2.13 19.56 22.97
C SER A 36 -3.12 18.55 22.36
N TRP A 37 -3.34 18.59 21.04
CA TRP A 37 -4.38 17.77 20.39
C TRP A 37 -3.88 16.42 19.87
N THR A 38 -2.61 16.32 19.42
CA THR A 38 -2.05 15.04 18.96
C THR A 38 -1.72 14.11 20.12
N LYS A 39 -1.37 14.66 21.29
CA LYS A 39 -1.03 13.88 22.48
C LYS A 39 -2.16 12.95 22.90
N SER A 40 -3.39 13.46 22.96
CA SER A 40 -4.56 12.63 23.32
C SER A 40 -4.76 11.47 22.35
N ALA A 41 -4.64 11.71 21.04
CA ALA A 41 -4.82 10.67 20.03
C ALA A 41 -3.68 9.62 20.08
N ALA A 42 -2.44 10.06 20.32
CA ALA A 42 -1.31 9.16 20.47
C ALA A 42 -1.43 8.30 21.74
N GLU A 43 -1.77 8.91 22.88
CA GLU A 43 -1.97 8.21 24.16
C GLU A 43 -3.08 7.17 24.07
N GLU A 44 -4.18 7.47 23.38
CA GLU A 44 -5.27 6.52 23.15
C GLU A 44 -4.84 5.31 22.32
N VAL A 45 -4.14 5.55 21.20
CA VAL A 45 -3.63 4.46 20.34
C VAL A 45 -2.61 3.61 21.08
N GLU A 46 -1.68 4.22 21.83
CA GLU A 46 -0.69 3.48 22.62
C GLU A 46 -1.34 2.65 23.73
N ALA A 47 -2.33 3.22 24.44
CA ALA A 47 -3.05 2.50 25.48
C ALA A 47 -3.75 1.26 24.94
N VAL A 48 -4.45 1.40 23.81
CA VAL A 48 -5.15 0.29 23.15
C VAL A 48 -4.17 -0.74 22.59
N ALA A 49 -3.13 -0.29 21.87
CA ALA A 49 -2.15 -1.18 21.24
C ALA A 49 -1.25 -1.93 22.25
N SER A 50 -1.13 -1.44 23.49
CA SER A 50 -0.38 -2.10 24.56
C SER A 50 -1.09 -3.35 25.13
N VAL A 51 -2.35 -3.56 24.79
CA VAL A 51 -3.14 -4.68 25.30
C VAL A 51 -2.73 -5.96 24.62
N SER A 52 -2.44 -6.97 25.44
CA SER A 52 -2.07 -8.30 24.94
C SER A 52 -3.32 -9.09 24.53
N CYS A 53 -3.31 -9.59 23.30
CA CYS A 53 -4.26 -10.61 22.81
C CYS A 53 -3.60 -12.01 22.79
N SER A 54 -2.90 -12.33 23.88
CA SER A 54 -2.28 -13.65 24.14
C SER A 54 -1.26 -14.14 23.10
N GLY A 55 -0.78 -13.29 22.20
CA GLY A 55 0.05 -13.68 21.05
C GLY A 55 -0.71 -14.46 19.97
N HIS A 56 -2.04 -14.53 20.08
CA HIS A 56 -2.94 -15.27 19.19
C HIS A 56 -4.00 -14.36 18.55
N GLY A 57 -3.75 -13.07 18.56
CA GLY A 57 -4.59 -12.06 17.93
C GLY A 57 -3.91 -10.70 18.00
N ARG A 58 -4.63 -9.70 17.52
CA ARG A 58 -4.24 -8.28 17.61
C ARG A 58 -5.40 -7.46 18.12
N VAL A 59 -5.11 -6.25 18.59
CA VAL A 59 -6.14 -5.33 19.03
C VAL A 59 -6.76 -4.65 17.82
N SER A 60 -8.09 -4.64 17.75
CA SER A 60 -8.85 -3.88 16.77
C SER A 60 -8.93 -2.42 17.21
N LEU A 61 -8.14 -1.53 16.60
CA LEU A 61 -8.04 -0.14 17.03
C LEU A 61 -9.41 0.56 16.95
N GLU A 62 -10.11 0.42 15.84
CA GLU A 62 -11.39 1.11 15.61
C GLU A 62 -12.46 0.63 16.58
N ARG A 63 -12.59 -0.68 16.77
CA ARG A 63 -13.57 -1.25 17.70
C ARG A 63 -13.23 -0.87 19.14
N SER A 64 -11.95 -0.89 19.49
CA SER A 64 -11.54 -0.59 20.87
C SER A 64 -11.81 0.84 21.27
N ILE A 65 -11.58 1.78 20.35
CA ILE A 65 -11.87 3.21 20.53
C ILE A 65 -13.37 3.44 20.64
N LEU A 66 -14.18 2.82 19.76
CA LEU A 66 -15.63 2.97 19.77
C LEU A 66 -16.31 2.38 21.01
N ASP A 67 -15.86 1.21 21.46
CA ASP A 67 -16.43 0.52 22.62
C ASP A 67 -15.88 1.05 23.95
N GLY A 68 -14.87 1.91 23.92
CA GLY A 68 -14.17 2.42 25.11
C GLY A 68 -13.44 1.33 25.91
N LYS A 69 -13.18 0.18 25.30
CA LYS A 69 -12.47 -0.96 25.91
C LYS A 69 -11.69 -1.72 24.83
N PRO A 70 -10.55 -2.34 25.16
CA PRO A 70 -9.79 -3.14 24.19
C PRO A 70 -10.61 -4.32 23.66
N VAL A 71 -10.60 -4.48 22.34
CA VAL A 71 -11.25 -5.59 21.62
C VAL A 71 -10.20 -6.33 20.81
N CYS A 72 -10.01 -7.61 21.12
CA CYS A 72 -9.09 -8.48 20.37
C CYS A 72 -9.77 -9.10 19.14
N GLU A 73 -9.04 -9.11 18.04
CA GLU A 73 -9.31 -9.89 16.83
C GLU A 73 -8.38 -11.10 16.81
N CYS A 74 -8.97 -12.28 16.98
CA CYS A 74 -8.21 -13.51 17.10
C CYS A 74 -7.78 -14.07 15.75
N ASN A 75 -6.59 -14.66 15.73
CA ASN A 75 -6.12 -15.47 14.62
C ASN A 75 -7.00 -16.71 14.47
N ALA A 76 -6.94 -17.34 13.29
CA ALA A 76 -7.70 -18.54 13.00
C ALA A 76 -7.50 -19.60 14.12
N CYS A 77 -8.62 -20.22 14.52
CA CYS A 77 -8.68 -21.24 15.58
C CYS A 77 -8.42 -20.76 17.02
N TYR A 78 -8.45 -19.44 17.27
CA TYR A 78 -8.43 -18.87 18.60
C TYR A 78 -9.69 -18.05 18.89
N GLY A 79 -10.07 -17.98 20.16
CA GLY A 79 -11.24 -17.26 20.65
C GLY A 79 -11.07 -16.79 22.09
N GLY A 80 -12.18 -16.39 22.70
CA GLY A 80 -12.17 -15.72 23.99
C GLY A 80 -11.88 -14.21 23.87
N PRO A 81 -12.04 -13.45 24.96
CA PRO A 81 -11.90 -11.98 24.95
C PRO A 81 -10.47 -11.50 24.67
N ASP A 82 -9.47 -12.34 24.91
CA ASP A 82 -8.03 -12.04 24.75
C ASP A 82 -7.32 -13.03 23.82
N CYS A 83 -8.09 -13.81 23.04
CA CYS A 83 -7.57 -14.83 22.12
C CYS A 83 -6.78 -15.98 22.77
N SER A 84 -6.90 -16.19 24.08
CA SER A 84 -6.22 -17.29 24.79
C SER A 84 -6.86 -18.66 24.57
N GLU A 85 -8.11 -18.72 24.13
CA GLU A 85 -8.87 -19.96 24.02
C GLU A 85 -8.61 -20.62 22.66
N PHE A 86 -7.89 -21.74 22.66
CA PHE A 86 -7.76 -22.56 21.46
C PHE A 86 -9.07 -23.29 21.16
N LEU A 87 -9.56 -23.19 19.93
CA LEU A 87 -10.80 -23.81 19.49
C LEU A 87 -10.51 -25.20 18.91
N PRO A 88 -10.82 -26.30 19.63
CA PRO A 88 -10.58 -27.65 19.14
C PRO A 88 -11.48 -27.94 17.93
N GLN A 89 -11.02 -28.82 17.03
CA GLN A 89 -11.74 -29.18 15.79
C GLN A 89 -11.91 -28.01 14.80
N CYS A 90 -11.08 -26.98 14.91
CA CYS A 90 -10.98 -25.92 13.90
C CYS A 90 -10.15 -26.38 12.69
N VAL A 91 -10.60 -26.00 11.49
CA VAL A 91 -9.89 -26.28 10.23
C VAL A 91 -8.86 -25.20 9.99
N ALA A 92 -7.61 -25.59 9.71
CA ALA A 92 -6.57 -24.66 9.30
C ALA A 92 -6.93 -24.03 7.94
N ASP A 93 -6.92 -22.71 7.88
CA ASP A 93 -7.17 -21.93 6.66
C ASP A 93 -5.85 -21.32 6.18
N ALA A 94 -5.44 -21.72 4.98
CA ALA A 94 -4.29 -21.17 4.26
C ALA A 94 -4.66 -20.88 2.80
N ASP A 95 -5.95 -20.63 2.52
CA ASP A 95 -6.47 -20.38 1.17
C ASP A 95 -6.07 -18.98 0.68
N SER A 96 -6.20 -17.99 1.56
CA SER A 96 -5.83 -16.60 1.24
C SER A 96 -4.32 -16.41 1.27
N GLY A 97 -3.78 -15.72 0.26
CA GLY A 97 -2.40 -15.22 0.27
C GLY A 97 -2.20 -14.03 1.21
N ASP A 98 -2.92 -13.92 2.32
CA ASP A 98 -2.89 -12.79 3.23
C ASP A 98 -1.52 -12.67 3.92
N PRO A 99 -0.75 -11.58 3.68
CA PRO A 99 0.64 -11.45 4.10
C PRO A 99 0.83 -11.08 5.59
N MET A 100 0.00 -11.64 6.48
CA MET A 100 0.03 -11.37 7.92
C MET A 100 1.36 -11.74 8.58
N PHE A 101 2.19 -12.56 7.93
CA PHE A 101 3.55 -12.87 8.41
C PHE A 101 4.46 -11.63 8.54
N LEU A 102 4.10 -10.49 7.92
CA LEU A 102 4.82 -9.22 8.02
C LEU A 102 4.37 -8.34 9.20
N GLU A 103 3.26 -8.65 9.87
CA GLU A 103 2.78 -7.88 11.03
C GLU A 103 3.83 -7.73 12.14
N PRO A 104 4.57 -8.79 12.55
CA PRO A 104 5.58 -8.67 13.60
C PRO A 104 6.73 -7.71 13.27
N PHE A 105 7.00 -7.47 11.98
CA PHE A 105 7.97 -6.45 11.57
C PHE A 105 7.45 -5.06 11.93
N TRP A 106 6.23 -4.72 11.52
CA TRP A 106 5.66 -3.39 11.77
C TRP A 106 5.43 -3.09 13.24
N VAL A 107 5.05 -4.10 14.04
CA VAL A 107 4.95 -3.95 15.51
C VAL A 107 6.30 -3.53 16.12
N LYS A 108 7.41 -4.11 15.66
CA LYS A 108 8.77 -3.74 16.12
C LYS A 108 9.21 -2.36 15.64
N HIS A 109 8.57 -1.84 14.58
CA HIS A 109 8.91 -0.58 13.94
C HIS A 109 7.87 0.54 14.19
N ALA A 110 6.93 0.34 15.12
CA ALA A 110 5.80 1.23 15.37
C ALA A 110 6.20 2.71 15.48
N ALA A 111 7.18 3.06 16.32
CA ALA A 111 7.63 4.45 16.48
C ALA A 111 8.13 5.11 15.17
N SER A 112 8.67 4.31 14.24
CA SER A 112 9.19 4.80 12.95
C SER A 112 8.16 4.78 11.82
N SER A 113 7.05 4.03 11.97
CA SER A 113 6.05 3.83 10.91
C SER A 113 4.66 4.38 11.24
N THR A 114 4.40 4.73 12.51
CA THR A 114 3.15 5.37 12.90
C THR A 114 3.06 6.78 12.32
N ILE A 115 1.93 7.09 11.68
CA ILE A 115 1.62 8.41 11.18
C ILE A 115 0.41 8.98 11.93
N VAL A 116 0.43 10.29 12.19
CA VAL A 116 -0.72 11.02 12.71
C VAL A 116 -1.32 11.79 11.56
N VAL A 117 -2.61 11.56 11.28
CA VAL A 117 -3.34 12.24 10.21
C VAL A 117 -4.25 13.30 10.83
N PRO A 118 -3.93 14.61 10.69
CA PRO A 118 -4.83 15.67 11.13
C PRO A 118 -6.18 15.59 10.42
N GLY A 119 -7.27 15.97 11.10
CA GLY A 119 -8.63 15.90 10.53
C GLY A 119 -8.86 16.74 9.28
N TRP A 120 -8.00 17.72 9.01
CA TRP A 120 -8.04 18.56 7.80
C TRP A 120 -7.04 18.12 6.71
N HIS A 121 -6.32 17.01 6.91
CA HIS A 121 -5.33 16.54 5.97
C HIS A 121 -5.99 16.16 4.64
N ARG A 122 -5.55 16.80 3.55
CA ARG A 122 -5.93 16.47 2.16
C ARG A 122 -7.45 16.43 1.90
N MET A 123 -8.18 17.42 2.39
CA MET A 123 -9.62 17.56 2.07
C MET A 123 -9.91 17.94 0.60
N SER A 124 -8.91 18.46 -0.13
CA SER A 124 -9.02 18.80 -1.56
C SER A 124 -8.92 17.56 -2.45
N TYR A 125 -9.59 17.60 -3.61
CA TYR A 125 -9.44 16.57 -4.65
C TYR A 125 -8.04 16.56 -5.28
N GLU A 126 -7.38 17.71 -5.31
CA GLU A 126 -6.11 17.93 -6.02
C GLU A 126 -5.05 18.52 -5.09
N TYR A 127 -3.80 18.33 -5.49
CA TYR A 127 -2.66 19.05 -4.94
C TYR A 127 -2.64 20.51 -5.42
N ASN A 128 -1.87 21.37 -4.74
CA ASN A 128 -1.77 22.80 -5.10
C ASN A 128 -1.26 23.04 -6.53
N ASP A 129 -0.60 22.06 -7.13
CA ASP A 129 -0.10 22.11 -8.51
C ASP A 129 -1.06 21.44 -9.52
N GLY A 130 -2.28 21.08 -9.11
CA GLY A 130 -3.30 20.41 -9.91
C GLY A 130 -3.04 18.92 -10.14
N SER A 131 -1.97 18.35 -9.58
CA SER A 131 -1.73 16.92 -9.69
C SER A 131 -2.72 16.11 -8.85
N LEU A 132 -2.92 14.84 -9.22
CA LEU A 132 -3.70 13.85 -8.45
C LEU A 132 -2.80 12.86 -7.69
N ILE A 133 -1.49 12.93 -7.93
CA ILE A 133 -0.49 11.98 -7.45
C ILE A 133 0.52 12.71 -6.56
N LEU A 134 0.82 12.13 -5.39
CA LEU A 134 1.82 12.65 -4.47
C LEU A 134 3.23 12.49 -5.08
N LYS A 135 3.86 13.59 -5.48
CA LYS A 135 5.23 13.59 -6.04
C LYS A 135 6.28 13.01 -5.08
N GLU A 136 6.13 13.26 -3.78
CA GLU A 136 7.03 12.71 -2.78
C GLU A 136 6.93 11.19 -2.70
N LEU A 137 5.73 10.62 -2.88
CA LEU A 137 5.53 9.17 -2.88
C LEU A 137 6.10 8.53 -4.15
N ASP A 138 5.90 9.15 -5.32
CA ASP A 138 6.57 8.74 -6.57
C ASP A 138 8.09 8.70 -6.38
N THR A 139 8.65 9.74 -5.79
CA THR A 139 10.10 9.81 -5.48
C THR A 139 10.53 8.66 -4.55
N GLN A 140 9.75 8.35 -3.51
CA GLN A 140 10.08 7.24 -2.60
C GLN A 140 9.94 5.87 -3.29
N ILE A 141 8.96 5.66 -4.15
CA ILE A 141 8.78 4.42 -4.92
C ILE A 141 9.96 4.20 -5.86
N ARG A 142 10.39 5.23 -6.59
CA ARG A 142 11.58 5.17 -7.46
C ARG A 142 12.85 4.84 -6.67
N LYS A 143 13.04 5.52 -5.53
CA LYS A 143 14.16 5.25 -4.63
C LYS A 143 14.13 3.81 -4.11
N LEU A 144 12.95 3.31 -3.72
CA LEU A 144 12.77 1.94 -3.26
C LEU A 144 13.22 0.94 -4.32
N HIS A 145 12.71 1.06 -5.56
CA HIS A 145 13.11 0.17 -6.66
C HIS A 145 14.60 0.27 -6.99
N SER A 146 15.18 1.47 -6.93
CA SER A 146 16.61 1.67 -7.13
C SER A 146 17.47 1.00 -6.04
N VAL A 147 17.06 1.08 -4.78
CA VAL A 147 17.78 0.46 -3.64
C VAL A 147 17.68 -1.06 -3.69
N ILE A 148 16.50 -1.59 -4.01
CA ILE A 148 16.29 -3.05 -4.10
C ILE A 148 16.89 -3.61 -5.39
N GLY A 149 16.95 -2.81 -6.46
CA GLY A 149 17.45 -3.23 -7.77
C GLY A 149 16.50 -4.18 -8.50
N ASN A 150 15.20 -4.16 -8.17
CA ASN A 150 14.21 -5.06 -8.77
C ASN A 150 13.45 -4.47 -9.97
N ALA A 151 13.52 -3.15 -10.22
CA ALA A 151 12.87 -2.54 -11.38
C ALA A 151 13.60 -1.29 -11.89
N VAL A 152 13.58 -1.08 -13.20
CA VAL A 152 13.99 0.16 -13.86
C VAL A 152 12.81 1.13 -13.88
N THR A 153 12.94 2.23 -13.16
CA THR A 153 11.89 3.27 -13.10
C THR A 153 12.22 4.53 -13.91
N GLU A 154 13.48 4.70 -14.34
CA GLU A 154 13.92 5.87 -15.09
C GLU A 154 13.17 5.98 -16.43
N GLY A 155 12.71 7.18 -16.79
CA GLY A 155 11.90 7.39 -18.00
C GLY A 155 10.49 6.75 -17.99
N ARG A 156 10.06 6.12 -16.89
CA ARG A 156 8.72 5.51 -16.76
C ARG A 156 7.72 6.45 -16.09
N PHE A 157 6.45 6.39 -16.52
CA PHE A 157 5.33 6.97 -15.79
C PHE A 157 4.94 6.07 -14.61
N ILE A 158 4.53 6.68 -13.50
CA ILE A 158 4.02 5.98 -12.32
C ILE A 158 2.57 6.40 -12.09
N ILE A 159 1.69 5.41 -11.97
CA ILE A 159 0.26 5.58 -11.75
C ILE A 159 -0.10 4.78 -10.50
N PHE A 160 -0.89 5.37 -9.61
CA PHE A 160 -1.38 4.69 -8.41
C PHE A 160 -2.77 4.12 -8.65
N GLY A 161 -3.04 2.98 -8.05
CA GLY A 161 -4.37 2.38 -8.04
C GLY A 161 -4.79 1.89 -6.67
N VAL A 162 -6.08 1.61 -6.55
CA VAL A 162 -6.71 0.96 -5.40
C VAL A 162 -6.36 -0.53 -5.42
N GLY A 163 -5.07 -0.81 -5.20
CA GLY A 163 -4.42 -2.10 -5.38
C GLY A 163 -4.11 -2.40 -6.85
N SER A 164 -3.17 -3.34 -7.07
CA SER A 164 -2.85 -3.87 -8.40
C SER A 164 -4.09 -4.43 -9.11
N THR A 165 -5.11 -4.89 -8.38
CA THR A 165 -6.40 -5.31 -8.94
C THR A 165 -7.07 -4.23 -9.80
N GLN A 166 -7.04 -2.95 -9.40
CA GLN A 166 -7.61 -1.87 -10.22
C GLN A 166 -6.72 -1.61 -11.44
N LEU A 167 -5.40 -1.57 -11.23
CA LEU A 167 -4.43 -1.29 -12.29
C LEU A 167 -4.42 -2.37 -13.37
N LEU A 168 -4.61 -3.63 -13.01
CA LEU A 168 -4.72 -4.75 -13.94
C LEU A 168 -5.85 -4.52 -14.96
N HIS A 169 -7.06 -4.22 -14.47
CA HIS A 169 -8.18 -3.94 -15.35
C HIS A 169 -7.95 -2.68 -16.19
N ALA A 170 -7.43 -1.61 -15.58
CA ALA A 170 -7.10 -0.38 -16.29
C ALA A 170 -6.07 -0.63 -17.41
N ALA A 171 -5.08 -1.48 -17.17
CA ALA A 171 -4.07 -1.88 -18.15
C ALA A 171 -4.68 -2.71 -19.28
N VAL A 172 -5.50 -3.72 -18.97
CA VAL A 172 -6.22 -4.51 -19.99
C VAL A 172 -7.07 -3.58 -20.87
N HIS A 173 -7.84 -2.68 -20.26
CA HIS A 173 -8.67 -1.73 -20.99
C HIS A 173 -7.83 -0.77 -21.86
N ALA A 174 -6.77 -0.18 -21.31
CA ALA A 174 -5.92 0.77 -22.04
C ALA A 174 -5.14 0.14 -23.20
N LEU A 175 -4.78 -1.15 -23.08
CA LEU A 175 -4.07 -1.89 -24.12
C LEU A 175 -4.99 -2.54 -25.14
N SER A 176 -6.29 -2.57 -24.88
CA SER A 176 -7.28 -3.06 -25.82
C SER A 176 -7.43 -2.06 -26.97
N THR A 177 -7.40 -2.54 -28.20
CA THR A 177 -7.57 -1.67 -29.37
C THR A 177 -9.03 -1.23 -29.45
N ALA A 178 -9.29 0.06 -29.21
CA ALA A 178 -10.59 0.64 -29.50
C ALA A 178 -10.89 0.51 -31.00
N THR A 179 -12.13 0.15 -31.32
CA THR A 179 -12.76 -0.03 -32.65
C THR A 179 -12.78 1.24 -33.53
N THR A 180 -11.80 2.12 -33.39
CA THR A 180 -11.79 3.52 -33.90
C THR A 180 -11.21 3.68 -35.31
N SER A 181 -11.30 2.65 -36.14
CA SER A 181 -11.23 2.82 -37.58
C SER A 181 -12.49 2.26 -38.19
N ASP A 182 -13.16 3.06 -39.02
CA ASP A 182 -14.39 2.82 -39.81
C ASP A 182 -14.31 1.62 -40.78
N SER A 183 -13.75 0.51 -40.34
CA SER A 183 -13.78 -0.79 -41.00
C SER A 183 -14.43 -1.77 -40.03
N ASP A 184 -15.70 -2.07 -40.29
CA ASP A 184 -16.48 -3.09 -39.58
C ASP A 184 -15.65 -4.35 -39.28
N SER A 185 -15.65 -4.77 -38.02
CA SER A 185 -15.22 -6.09 -37.49
C SER A 185 -13.76 -6.33 -37.02
N SER A 186 -13.17 -5.45 -36.20
CA SER A 186 -12.03 -5.89 -35.36
C SER A 186 -12.52 -6.77 -34.20
N SER A 187 -11.99 -7.98 -34.07
CA SER A 187 -12.28 -8.86 -32.94
C SER A 187 -11.76 -8.27 -31.61
N PRO A 188 -12.40 -8.61 -30.46
CA PRO A 188 -11.92 -8.17 -29.15
C PRO A 188 -10.48 -8.61 -28.92
N SER A 189 -9.73 -7.78 -28.20
CA SER A 189 -8.36 -8.12 -27.78
C SER A 189 -8.39 -9.37 -26.90
N LYS A 190 -7.51 -10.32 -27.19
CA LYS A 190 -7.44 -11.61 -26.49
C LYS A 190 -6.53 -11.48 -25.28
N VAL A 191 -7.10 -11.58 -24.08
CA VAL A 191 -6.35 -11.57 -22.83
C VAL A 191 -5.95 -12.99 -22.48
N VAL A 192 -4.66 -13.26 -22.33
CA VAL A 192 -4.12 -14.61 -22.09
C VAL A 192 -3.14 -14.61 -20.91
N ALA A 193 -3.03 -15.75 -20.24
CA ALA A 193 -2.06 -15.96 -19.17
C ALA A 193 -1.56 -17.41 -19.19
N SER A 194 -0.27 -17.63 -18.92
CA SER A 194 0.33 -18.97 -18.97
C SER A 194 -0.13 -19.81 -17.78
N ALA A 195 -0.72 -20.99 -18.02
CA ALA A 195 -1.16 -21.87 -16.93
C ALA A 195 0.04 -22.53 -16.22
N PRO A 196 -0.01 -22.72 -14.87
CA PRO A 196 -1.01 -22.16 -13.95
C PRO A 196 -0.80 -20.65 -13.72
N TYR A 197 -1.90 -19.91 -13.61
CA TYR A 197 -1.92 -18.46 -13.41
C TYR A 197 -2.88 -18.06 -12.27
N TYR A 198 -2.78 -16.81 -11.82
CA TYR A 198 -3.68 -16.25 -10.82
C TYR A 198 -5.14 -16.18 -11.33
N PRO A 199 -6.12 -16.86 -10.69
CA PRO A 199 -7.48 -16.98 -11.22
C PRO A 199 -8.20 -15.65 -11.49
N VAL A 200 -7.87 -14.60 -10.74
CA VAL A 200 -8.46 -13.26 -10.88
C VAL A 200 -8.26 -12.68 -12.29
N TYR A 201 -7.21 -13.07 -13.01
CA TYR A 201 -7.05 -12.63 -14.40
C TYR A 201 -8.22 -13.03 -15.29
N ARG A 202 -8.71 -14.26 -15.13
CA ARG A 202 -9.92 -14.73 -15.83
C ARG A 202 -11.16 -14.06 -15.23
N GLU A 203 -11.34 -14.21 -13.92
CA GLU A 203 -12.56 -13.78 -13.23
C GLU A 203 -12.85 -12.30 -13.43
N GLN A 204 -11.83 -11.44 -13.30
CA GLN A 204 -11.97 -10.00 -13.49
C GLN A 204 -12.27 -9.65 -14.95
N THR A 205 -11.53 -10.23 -15.91
CA THR A 205 -11.70 -9.96 -17.33
C THR A 205 -13.11 -10.36 -17.81
N GLU A 206 -13.60 -11.51 -17.37
CA GLU A 206 -14.94 -12.00 -17.68
C GLU A 206 -16.03 -11.20 -16.95
N PHE A 207 -15.79 -10.81 -15.69
CA PHE A 207 -16.75 -10.03 -14.90
C PHE A 207 -17.08 -8.68 -15.53
N PHE A 208 -16.09 -7.96 -16.05
CA PHE A 208 -16.32 -6.66 -16.69
C PHE A 208 -17.06 -6.76 -18.04
N ASN A 209 -17.09 -7.95 -18.66
CA ASN A 209 -17.88 -8.25 -19.86
C ASN A 209 -17.84 -7.14 -20.94
N SER A 210 -16.64 -6.65 -21.25
CA SER A 210 -16.42 -5.62 -22.26
C SER A 210 -16.51 -6.21 -23.68
N GLU A 211 -16.88 -5.39 -24.65
CA GLU A 211 -16.80 -5.72 -26.08
C GLU A 211 -15.37 -5.56 -26.64
N ASP A 212 -14.48 -4.85 -25.92
CA ASP A 212 -13.13 -4.53 -26.39
C ASP A 212 -12.11 -5.64 -26.14
N PHE A 213 -12.38 -6.53 -25.19
CA PHE A 213 -11.48 -7.59 -24.79
C PHE A 213 -12.19 -8.82 -24.24
N LYS A 214 -11.54 -9.98 -24.32
CA LYS A 214 -12.04 -11.23 -23.77
C LYS A 214 -10.92 -12.10 -23.21
N PHE A 215 -11.19 -12.80 -22.11
CA PHE A 215 -10.26 -13.80 -21.61
C PHE A 215 -10.24 -15.02 -22.54
N ASN A 216 -9.05 -15.41 -22.94
CA ASN A 216 -8.81 -16.28 -24.07
C ASN A 216 -7.89 -17.47 -23.73
N GLY A 217 -7.70 -17.75 -22.43
CA GLY A 217 -7.09 -18.97 -21.92
C GLY A 217 -5.56 -18.94 -21.85
N ASP A 218 -4.96 -20.11 -22.02
CA ASP A 218 -3.52 -20.31 -21.87
C ASP A 218 -2.72 -19.71 -23.03
N THR A 219 -1.74 -18.87 -22.69
CA THR A 219 -0.77 -18.28 -23.64
C THR A 219 -0.09 -19.33 -24.52
N SER A 220 0.13 -20.56 -24.03
CA SER A 220 0.83 -21.63 -24.78
C SER A 220 0.16 -21.99 -26.10
N LEU A 221 -1.17 -21.82 -26.20
CA LEU A 221 -1.97 -22.11 -27.40
C LEU A 221 -1.74 -21.10 -28.52
N TYR A 222 -1.24 -19.90 -28.20
CA TYR A 222 -1.01 -18.80 -29.13
C TYR A 222 0.41 -18.79 -29.71
N LYS A 223 1.33 -19.55 -29.09
CA LYS A 223 2.72 -19.70 -29.57
C LYS A 223 2.82 -20.44 -30.91
N ILE A 224 1.84 -21.28 -31.23
CA ILE A 224 1.84 -22.18 -32.40
C ILE A 224 1.38 -21.47 -33.69
N ASN A 225 0.65 -20.36 -33.59
CA ASN A 225 0.06 -19.66 -34.74
C ASN A 225 0.94 -18.55 -35.34
N ASN A 226 2.16 -18.36 -34.81
CA ASN A 226 3.11 -17.37 -35.33
C ASN A 226 3.76 -17.72 -36.68
N ASN A 227 3.32 -18.80 -37.34
CA ASN A 227 3.52 -19.00 -38.78
C ASN A 227 2.50 -18.17 -39.59
N GLY A 228 2.51 -16.85 -39.40
CA GLY A 228 2.44 -15.95 -40.55
C GLY A 228 1.13 -15.27 -40.95
N ASP A 229 -0.03 -15.42 -40.30
CA ASP A 229 -1.23 -14.75 -40.88
C ASP A 229 -2.40 -14.31 -39.97
N SER A 230 -2.31 -14.42 -38.63
CA SER A 230 -3.38 -13.90 -37.76
C SER A 230 -2.90 -12.70 -36.93
N GLN A 231 -3.21 -11.50 -37.42
CA GLN A 231 -3.07 -10.18 -36.78
C GLN A 231 -4.05 -10.01 -35.60
N GLU A 232 -4.09 -10.98 -34.68
CA GLU A 232 -4.98 -10.88 -33.52
C GLU A 232 -4.28 -10.06 -32.44
N ASN A 233 -4.98 -9.06 -31.91
CA ASN A 233 -4.49 -8.25 -30.81
C ASN A 233 -4.51 -9.12 -29.54
N VAL A 234 -3.35 -9.35 -28.96
CA VAL A 234 -3.19 -10.20 -27.77
C VAL A 234 -2.58 -9.39 -26.64
N ILE A 235 -3.15 -9.54 -25.45
CA ILE A 235 -2.64 -8.99 -24.20
C ILE A 235 -2.21 -10.17 -23.33
N GLU A 236 -0.90 -10.38 -23.21
CA GLU A 236 -0.33 -11.41 -22.36
C GLU A 236 -0.09 -10.86 -20.95
N ILE A 237 -0.72 -11.48 -19.95
CA ILE A 237 -0.43 -11.21 -18.54
C ILE A 237 0.68 -12.16 -18.08
N VAL A 238 1.78 -11.59 -17.60
CA VAL A 238 2.99 -12.30 -17.16
C VAL A 238 3.20 -12.06 -15.68
N THR A 239 3.00 -13.08 -14.85
CA THR A 239 3.29 -13.00 -13.40
C THR A 239 4.69 -13.54 -13.12
N SER A 240 5.53 -12.77 -12.45
CA SER A 240 6.89 -13.21 -12.10
C SER A 240 7.34 -12.59 -10.79
N PRO A 241 7.66 -13.37 -9.73
CA PRO A 241 7.36 -14.78 -9.53
C PRO A 241 5.89 -15.11 -9.76
N ASN A 242 5.64 -16.24 -10.38
CA ASN A 242 4.30 -16.66 -10.75
C ASN A 242 3.47 -17.10 -9.54
N ASN A 243 2.17 -16.86 -9.61
CA ASN A 243 1.17 -17.42 -8.71
C ASN A 243 0.49 -18.60 -9.41
N PRO A 244 0.60 -19.85 -8.93
CA PRO A 244 1.00 -20.22 -7.56
C PRO A 244 2.44 -20.75 -7.39
N ASP A 245 3.15 -21.07 -8.48
CA ASP A 245 4.35 -21.92 -8.41
C ASP A 245 5.67 -21.19 -8.05
N GLY A 246 5.63 -19.86 -7.89
CA GLY A 246 6.78 -19.03 -7.52
C GLY A 246 7.88 -18.93 -8.59
N GLN A 247 7.65 -19.46 -9.80
CA GLN A 247 8.67 -19.45 -10.84
C GLN A 247 8.83 -18.05 -11.45
N LEU A 248 10.06 -17.66 -11.73
CA LEU A 248 10.31 -16.47 -12.55
C LEU A 248 9.90 -16.76 -14.00
N LYS A 249 8.98 -15.95 -14.53
CA LYS A 249 8.45 -16.08 -15.90
C LYS A 249 8.86 -14.89 -16.75
N LYS A 250 8.77 -15.07 -18.06
CA LYS A 250 8.95 -14.03 -19.08
C LYS A 250 7.79 -14.16 -20.07
N ALA A 251 7.52 -13.09 -20.81
CA ALA A 251 6.56 -13.13 -21.92
C ALA A 251 6.92 -14.24 -22.91
N LEU A 252 5.91 -14.99 -23.36
CA LEU A 252 6.05 -16.06 -24.34
C LEU A 252 5.72 -15.61 -25.76
N LEU A 253 4.92 -14.56 -25.89
CA LEU A 253 4.48 -14.00 -27.16
C LEU A 253 5.32 -12.78 -27.53
N GLN A 254 5.50 -12.58 -28.83
CA GLN A 254 6.23 -11.45 -29.40
C GLN A 254 5.55 -11.03 -30.71
N GLY A 255 5.58 -9.74 -31.01
CA GLY A 255 5.05 -9.20 -32.25
C GLY A 255 4.41 -7.82 -32.06
N PRO A 256 4.15 -7.09 -33.16
CA PRO A 256 3.60 -5.74 -33.10
C PRO A 256 2.18 -5.68 -32.50
N SER A 257 1.40 -6.76 -32.66
CA SER A 257 0.02 -6.90 -32.14
C SER A 257 -0.03 -7.50 -30.73
N VAL A 258 1.12 -7.80 -30.12
CA VAL A 258 1.22 -8.34 -28.76
C VAL A 258 1.54 -7.21 -27.80
N LYS A 259 0.76 -7.12 -26.71
CA LYS A 259 1.02 -6.27 -25.55
C LYS A 259 1.23 -7.15 -24.33
N THR A 260 2.06 -6.71 -23.39
CA THR A 260 2.34 -7.46 -22.17
C THR A 260 2.01 -6.62 -20.94
N ILE A 261 1.47 -7.28 -19.91
CA ILE A 261 1.26 -6.73 -18.57
C ILE A 261 2.07 -7.59 -17.62
N HIS A 262 3.10 -7.02 -17.00
CA HIS A 262 3.94 -7.79 -16.09
C HIS A 262 3.53 -7.54 -14.63
N ASP A 263 2.96 -8.57 -14.00
CA ASP A 263 2.58 -8.56 -12.59
C ASP A 263 3.76 -9.01 -11.73
N TYR A 264 4.41 -8.04 -11.10
CA TYR A 264 5.58 -8.18 -10.23
C TYR A 264 5.20 -8.05 -8.75
N ALA A 265 3.95 -8.38 -8.36
CA ALA A 265 3.51 -8.35 -6.97
C ALA A 265 4.48 -9.08 -6.01
N TYR A 266 5.05 -10.21 -6.45
CA TYR A 266 5.98 -11.02 -5.65
C TYR A 266 7.47 -10.77 -5.96
N TYR A 267 7.84 -9.79 -6.79
CA TYR A 267 9.24 -9.59 -7.21
C TYR A 267 10.06 -8.80 -6.18
N TRP A 268 10.16 -9.38 -5.00
CA TRP A 268 10.83 -8.82 -3.83
C TRP A 268 11.72 -9.87 -3.15
N PRO A 269 12.78 -9.45 -2.43
CA PRO A 269 13.75 -10.37 -1.82
C PRO A 269 13.17 -11.42 -0.87
N HIS A 270 12.01 -11.16 -0.25
CA HIS A 270 11.35 -12.12 0.64
C HIS A 270 10.63 -13.26 -0.09
N TYR A 271 10.40 -13.16 -1.40
CA TYR A 271 9.79 -14.23 -2.20
C TYR A 271 10.77 -14.88 -3.18
N THR A 272 11.75 -14.12 -3.69
CA THR A 272 12.66 -14.61 -4.74
C THR A 272 13.99 -13.86 -4.76
N PRO A 273 15.10 -14.49 -5.20
CA PRO A 273 16.29 -13.75 -5.57
C PRO A 273 16.00 -12.74 -6.69
N ILE A 274 16.70 -11.62 -6.69
CA ILE A 274 16.57 -10.59 -7.73
C ILE A 274 17.73 -10.77 -8.73
N PRO A 275 17.54 -11.52 -9.83
CA PRO A 275 18.62 -11.77 -10.80
C PRO A 275 18.97 -10.53 -11.63
N ALA A 276 18.00 -9.65 -11.88
CA ALA A 276 18.15 -8.41 -12.64
C ALA A 276 16.95 -7.48 -12.37
N PRO A 277 17.10 -6.16 -12.54
CA PRO A 277 15.95 -5.27 -12.52
C PRO A 277 15.00 -5.60 -13.68
N ALA A 278 13.69 -5.63 -13.41
CA ALA A 278 12.67 -5.70 -14.45
C ALA A 278 12.64 -4.38 -15.24
N ASP A 279 12.55 -4.46 -16.56
CA ASP A 279 12.58 -3.31 -17.48
C ASP A 279 11.55 -3.47 -18.61
N GLU A 280 10.32 -3.75 -18.20
CA GLU A 280 9.21 -4.03 -19.12
C GLU A 280 8.37 -2.76 -19.34
N ASP A 281 7.59 -2.73 -20.43
CA ASP A 281 6.80 -1.55 -20.80
C ASP A 281 5.70 -1.21 -19.78
N LEU A 282 5.08 -2.23 -19.18
CA LEU A 282 4.06 -2.09 -18.15
C LEU A 282 4.31 -3.09 -17.03
N MET A 283 4.61 -2.56 -15.85
CA MET A 283 4.92 -3.32 -14.66
C MET A 283 3.95 -2.96 -13.53
N LEU A 284 3.35 -3.97 -12.90
CA LEU A 284 2.47 -3.82 -11.75
C LEU A 284 3.18 -4.27 -10.49
N PHE A 285 3.10 -3.46 -9.45
CA PHE A 285 3.54 -3.79 -8.10
C PHE A 285 2.37 -3.59 -7.13
N THR A 286 2.51 -4.08 -5.90
CA THR A 286 1.53 -3.77 -4.85
C THR A 286 2.18 -3.71 -3.48
N LEU A 287 1.71 -2.74 -2.69
CA LEU A 287 2.08 -2.60 -1.30
C LEU A 287 1.70 -3.83 -0.47
N SER A 288 0.64 -4.53 -0.89
CA SER A 288 0.10 -5.72 -0.21
C SER A 288 1.18 -6.77 -0.02
N LYS A 289 1.86 -7.19 -1.09
CA LYS A 289 2.87 -8.25 -1.04
C LYS A 289 4.25 -7.72 -0.66
N LEU A 290 4.51 -6.42 -0.80
CA LEU A 290 5.76 -5.81 -0.33
C LEU A 290 5.80 -5.69 1.20
N THR A 291 4.80 -5.03 1.79
CA THR A 291 4.83 -4.64 3.21
C THR A 291 3.82 -5.40 4.07
N GLY A 292 2.87 -6.11 3.48
CA GLY A 292 1.80 -6.76 4.23
C GLY A 292 0.54 -5.91 4.40
N HIS A 293 0.55 -4.65 3.97
CA HIS A 293 -0.59 -3.74 4.07
C HIS A 293 -1.66 -4.01 2.98
N GLY A 294 -2.19 -5.23 2.94
CA GLY A 294 -3.25 -5.63 2.01
C GLY A 294 -4.56 -4.86 2.19
N GLY A 295 -4.82 -4.36 3.40
CA GLY A 295 -5.97 -3.51 3.72
C GLY A 295 -5.86 -2.08 3.20
N SER A 296 -4.66 -1.55 2.96
CA SER A 296 -4.46 -0.19 2.44
C SER A 296 -4.88 -0.03 0.98
N ARG A 297 -5.02 -1.15 0.25
CA ARG A 297 -5.42 -1.18 -1.17
C ARG A 297 -4.57 -0.23 -2.02
N PHE A 298 -3.24 -0.37 -1.99
CA PHE A 298 -2.32 0.46 -2.77
C PHE A 298 -1.49 -0.39 -3.74
N GLY A 299 -1.52 0.01 -5.00
CA GLY A 299 -0.78 -0.57 -6.13
C GLY A 299 -0.04 0.51 -6.89
#